data_AF-A0A7J0CW76-F1
#
_entry.id   AF-A0A7J0CW76-F1
#
_cell.length_a   1.000
_cell.length_b   1.000
_cell.length_c   1.000
_cell.angle_alpha   90.00
_cell.angle_beta   90.00
_cell.angle_gamma   90.00
#
_symmetry.space_group_name_H-M   'P 1'
#
loop_
_entity.id
_entity.type
_entity.pdbx_description
1 polymer ?
#
loop_
_entity_poly.entity_id
_entity_poly.type
_entity_poly.pdbx_seq_one_letter_code
_entity_poly.pdbx_strand_id
1 'polypeptide(L)'
;MLLGQVADPAQVVVDELVALDPHAVHPLYRPCPDGSVSAANVGRMGTTTPPRTLAEALRARGDESLAGLLRARPDLLNPVPNDITQLATRAGTRASVVRALEHLDRFALQTAEALAVAPDPAPYDILLSLLTGDGLDDGEQRDDVGAAVTAALPGALATLREQALVWGEDERLRLVRTARELLAPSPQHPSPTGLGPTVAEATAGMSPGRLQEILTTAGLHATHDPVSAVAALSALFTDRTRMAELLDTAPVEALSVLDRLVWGPPYGEVTPNPTPPVKWLRDRGLLLPVSTRTVVLPREAALHLRAGRAHRVPEPAPPVVTAAAERDPQAVDRAAAGQAFTALSTVEELLKLWNGGGPAILRAGGLSVRELKRTATALDVTEPIAAFWVELAYAAGLLATDGESDERYAPTPASDEWLDLSAQHRWTHLATAWLPATRVPGLVGGQDAKGRALSALGPELDRSAAPDVRRRVLALFAELPRAPRPTRRRCCDGCAGNARCGVPRPQERAPTSAPGSPCGRSTRPSSWGSRAGARCPRRLARCWRRARRRRRPFWPPSCPNRWTTSCSRRT
;
A
#
# COMPACT_ATOMS: atom_id res chain seq x y z
N MET A 1 -20.07 -23.89 3.02
CA MET A 1 -19.68 -22.82 2.12
C MET A 1 -18.72 -21.89 2.84
N LEU A 2 -18.88 -21.55 4.13
CA LEU A 2 -17.96 -20.60 4.80
C LEU A 2 -16.57 -21.09 5.23
N LEU A 3 -16.20 -22.37 5.14
CA LEU A 3 -14.77 -22.77 5.22
C LEU A 3 -14.23 -23.20 3.84
N GLY A 4 -15.01 -23.97 3.06
CA GLY A 4 -14.64 -24.36 1.69
C GLY A 4 -14.69 -23.25 0.64
N GLN A 5 -15.56 -22.23 0.76
CA GLN A 5 -15.50 -20.99 -0.04
C GLN A 5 -14.64 -19.90 0.63
N VAL A 6 -14.20 -20.11 1.88
CA VAL A 6 -13.10 -19.33 2.51
C VAL A 6 -11.72 -19.91 2.12
N ALA A 7 -11.68 -21.00 1.34
CA ALA A 7 -10.51 -21.36 0.55
C ALA A 7 -10.29 -20.43 -0.67
N ASP A 8 -11.33 -19.71 -1.12
CA ASP A 8 -11.33 -18.84 -2.32
C ASP A 8 -11.25 -17.29 -2.08
N PRO A 9 -11.19 -16.70 -0.87
CA PRO A 9 -10.69 -15.36 -0.67
C PRO A 9 -9.16 -15.38 -0.65
N ALA A 10 -8.51 -16.46 -0.20
CA ALA A 10 -7.06 -16.59 -0.28
C ALA A 10 -6.61 -16.67 -1.73
N GLN A 11 -7.25 -17.45 -2.63
CA GLN A 11 -6.80 -17.48 -4.03
C GLN A 11 -7.04 -16.18 -4.81
N VAL A 12 -8.14 -15.45 -4.57
CA VAL A 12 -8.36 -14.16 -5.26
C VAL A 12 -7.59 -13.01 -4.63
N VAL A 13 -7.22 -13.10 -3.34
CA VAL A 13 -6.34 -12.11 -2.71
C VAL A 13 -4.86 -12.45 -2.98
N VAL A 14 -4.48 -13.72 -3.20
CA VAL A 14 -3.09 -14.16 -3.40
C VAL A 14 -2.56 -13.88 -4.81
N ASP A 15 -3.37 -14.00 -5.86
CA ASP A 15 -2.94 -13.62 -7.22
C ASP A 15 -2.78 -12.08 -7.38
N GLU A 16 -3.38 -11.28 -6.49
CA GLU A 16 -3.15 -9.82 -6.37
C GLU A 16 -2.10 -9.44 -5.29
N LEU A 17 -1.75 -10.31 -4.34
CA LEU A 17 -0.81 -10.02 -3.23
C LEU A 17 0.67 -9.91 -3.64
N VAL A 18 1.02 -10.16 -4.90
CA VAL A 18 2.35 -9.82 -5.44
C VAL A 18 2.41 -8.35 -5.89
N ALA A 19 1.27 -7.67 -6.02
CA ALA A 19 1.20 -6.25 -6.28
C ALA A 19 -0.20 -5.72 -5.97
N LEU A 20 -0.51 -5.44 -4.70
CA LEU A 20 -1.32 -4.30 -4.23
C LEU A 20 -1.66 -4.41 -2.73
N ASP A 21 -1.38 -3.27 -2.10
CA ASP A 21 -1.67 -2.72 -0.77
C ASP A 21 -3.08 -2.99 -0.19
N PRO A 22 -3.20 -3.55 1.03
CA PRO A 22 -4.50 -3.81 1.64
C PRO A 22 -4.74 -3.01 2.95
N HIS A 23 -5.82 -2.21 2.92
CA HIS A 23 -6.76 -1.86 4.01
C HIS A 23 -6.74 -0.45 4.61
N ALA A 24 -7.85 0.27 4.39
CA ALA A 24 -8.46 1.17 5.36
C ALA A 24 -9.42 0.37 6.28
N VAL A 25 -9.40 0.60 7.60
CA VAL A 25 -10.48 0.99 8.56
C VAL A 25 -9.99 0.80 10.00
N HIS A 26 -10.16 1.87 10.77
CA HIS A 26 -9.85 2.08 12.19
C HIS A 26 -10.64 1.17 13.16
N PRO A 27 -10.09 0.81 14.33
CA PRO A 27 -10.87 0.25 15.43
C PRO A 27 -11.71 1.35 16.12
N LEU A 28 -13.03 1.15 16.22
CA LEU A 28 -13.93 1.97 17.03
C LEU A 28 -13.91 1.49 18.48
N TYR A 29 -13.17 2.22 19.33
CA TYR A 29 -13.44 2.27 20.77
C TYR A 29 -14.24 3.53 21.05
N ARG A 30 -15.54 3.41 21.34
CA ARG A 30 -16.36 4.49 21.89
C ARG A 30 -16.44 4.34 23.41
N PRO A 31 -15.90 5.27 24.22
CA PRO A 31 -16.28 5.36 25.63
C PRO A 31 -17.67 6.02 25.75
N CYS A 32 -18.48 5.51 26.68
CA CYS A 32 -19.77 6.11 27.08
C CYS A 32 -19.58 7.50 27.72
N PRO A 33 -20.59 8.39 27.66
CA PRO A 33 -20.50 9.72 28.24
C PRO A 33 -20.96 9.70 29.70
N ASP A 34 -20.03 9.48 30.64
CA ASP A 34 -20.29 9.82 32.03
C ASP A 34 -19.71 11.20 32.34
N GLY A 35 -20.62 12.16 32.47
CA GLY A 35 -20.32 13.50 32.92
C GLY A 35 -19.84 13.49 34.37
N SER A 36 -18.56 13.78 34.55
CA SER A 36 -18.09 14.55 35.71
C SER A 36 -16.76 15.22 35.34
N VAL A 37 -16.85 16.50 34.98
CA VAL A 37 -15.69 17.37 34.86
C VAL A 37 -15.18 17.62 36.28
N SER A 38 -14.21 16.82 36.73
CA SER A 38 -13.50 17.06 37.98
C SER A 38 -12.40 18.08 37.74
N ALA A 39 -12.67 19.32 38.17
CA ALA A 39 -11.69 20.38 38.27
C ALA A 39 -10.72 20.08 39.43
N ALA A 40 -9.52 19.56 39.13
CA ALA A 40 -8.35 19.69 39.99
C ALA A 40 -7.06 19.27 39.26
N ASN A 41 -6.36 20.24 38.67
CA ASN A 41 -4.90 20.38 38.81
C ASN A 41 -4.42 21.68 38.15
N VAL A 42 -4.60 22.79 38.86
CA VAL A 42 -3.76 23.98 38.68
C VAL A 42 -2.49 23.71 39.47
N GLY A 43 -1.47 23.17 38.81
CA GLY A 43 -0.23 22.76 39.47
C GLY A 43 0.94 22.67 38.49
N ARG A 44 1.68 23.78 38.40
CA ARG A 44 3.02 23.93 37.78
C ARG A 44 3.06 24.10 36.26
N MET A 45 2.89 25.35 35.83
CA MET A 45 3.34 25.84 34.52
C MET A 45 4.87 25.90 34.49
N GLY A 46 5.52 24.74 34.42
CA GLY A 46 6.89 24.64 33.94
C GLY A 46 6.84 24.75 32.43
N THR A 47 7.62 25.66 31.84
CA THR A 47 7.86 25.70 30.39
C THR A 47 8.48 24.38 29.95
N THR A 48 7.66 23.39 29.62
CA THR A 48 8.10 22.09 29.14
C THR A 48 8.75 22.32 27.78
N THR A 49 10.08 22.21 27.78
CA THR A 49 10.86 22.26 26.54
C THR A 49 10.36 21.13 25.64
N PRO A 50 10.03 21.40 24.36
CA PRO A 50 9.55 20.37 23.45
C PRO A 50 10.58 19.25 23.33
N PRO A 51 10.15 17.97 23.28
CA PRO A 51 11.07 16.84 23.25
C PRO A 51 12.00 16.95 22.04
N ARG A 52 13.28 16.65 22.24
CA ARG A 52 14.33 16.69 21.22
C ARG A 52 14.67 15.31 20.66
N THR A 53 14.21 14.25 21.32
CA THR A 53 14.41 12.86 20.91
C THR A 53 13.13 12.04 21.10
N LEU A 54 13.03 10.90 20.40
CA LEU A 54 11.95 9.93 20.62
C LEU A 54 11.92 9.43 22.07
N ALA A 55 13.07 9.21 22.69
CA ALA A 55 13.16 8.75 24.08
C ALA A 55 12.59 9.78 25.07
N GLU A 56 12.85 11.08 24.85
CA GLU A 56 12.23 12.16 25.65
C GLU A 56 10.73 12.22 25.42
N ALA A 57 10.28 12.09 24.17
CA ALA A 57 8.86 12.08 23.83
C ALA A 57 8.13 10.89 24.48
N LEU A 58 8.73 9.70 24.51
CA LEU A 58 8.17 8.53 25.19
C LEU A 58 8.18 8.68 26.72
N ARG A 59 9.22 9.30 27.29
CA ARG A 59 9.31 9.55 28.74
C ARG A 59 8.25 10.55 29.22
N ALA A 60 7.81 11.45 28.35
CA ALA A 60 6.73 12.39 28.64
C ALA A 60 5.32 11.79 28.50
N ARG A 61 5.17 10.54 28.01
CA ARG A 61 3.87 9.86 27.89
C ARG A 61 3.42 9.29 29.24
N GLY A 62 2.10 9.25 29.44
CA GLY A 62 1.49 8.53 30.56
C GLY A 62 1.46 7.01 30.35
N ASP A 63 1.26 6.28 31.44
CA ASP A 63 1.29 4.81 31.48
C ASP A 63 0.29 4.15 30.52
N GLU A 64 -0.92 4.71 30.38
CA GLU A 64 -1.92 4.20 29.44
C GLU A 64 -1.44 4.26 27.98
N SER A 65 -0.77 5.36 27.61
CA SER A 65 -0.22 5.54 26.26
C SER A 65 0.95 4.60 26.00
N LEU A 66 1.81 4.36 27.00
CA LEU A 66 2.89 3.37 26.90
C LEU A 66 2.35 1.94 26.80
N ALA A 67 1.34 1.60 27.58
CA ALA A 67 0.66 0.32 27.47
C ALA A 67 -0.02 0.16 26.09
N GLY A 68 -0.60 1.23 25.55
CA GLY A 68 -1.11 1.29 24.18
C GLY A 68 -0.04 0.96 23.14
N LEU A 69 1.13 1.60 23.22
CA LEU A 69 2.27 1.33 22.35
C LEU A 69 2.70 -0.15 22.38
N LEU A 70 2.81 -0.75 23.58
CA LEU A 70 3.24 -2.14 23.72
C LEU A 70 2.20 -3.14 23.20
N ARG A 71 0.90 -2.83 23.29
CA ARG A 71 -0.16 -3.62 22.66
C ARG A 71 -0.13 -3.49 21.13
N ALA A 72 0.09 -2.28 20.62
CA ALA A 72 0.18 -2.02 19.19
C ALA A 72 1.47 -2.60 18.56
N ARG A 73 2.56 -2.68 19.32
CA ARG A 73 3.86 -3.22 18.89
C ARG A 73 4.39 -4.28 19.87
N PRO A 74 3.82 -5.51 19.85
CA PRO A 74 4.23 -6.61 20.72
C PRO A 74 5.70 -7.03 20.52
N ASP A 75 6.27 -6.75 19.34
CA ASP A 75 7.66 -7.03 19.02
C ASP A 75 8.66 -6.23 19.89
N LEU A 76 8.22 -5.13 20.50
CA LEU A 76 9.06 -4.35 21.43
C LEU A 76 9.34 -5.07 22.75
N LEU A 77 8.54 -6.10 23.09
CA LEU A 77 8.61 -6.87 24.33
C LEU A 77 9.56 -8.06 24.29
N ASN A 78 10.18 -8.36 23.13
CA ASN A 78 11.03 -9.54 22.97
C ASN A 78 12.48 -9.17 22.59
N PRO A 79 13.44 -9.22 23.55
CA PRO A 79 13.26 -9.45 25.00
C PRO A 79 12.61 -8.25 25.69
N VAL A 80 12.23 -8.32 26.97
CA VAL A 80 11.60 -7.18 27.66
C VAL A 80 12.60 -6.01 27.77
N PRO A 81 12.21 -4.75 27.46
CA PRO A 81 13.10 -3.61 27.58
C PRO A 81 13.30 -3.19 29.04
N ASN A 82 14.54 -2.83 29.40
CA ASN A 82 14.91 -2.41 30.76
C ASN A 82 14.57 -0.95 31.05
N ASP A 83 14.50 -0.09 30.03
CA ASP A 83 14.19 1.33 30.16
C ASP A 83 13.57 1.92 28.87
N ILE A 84 13.07 3.16 28.98
CA ILE A 84 12.43 3.89 27.86
C ILE A 84 13.41 4.20 26.73
N THR A 85 14.69 4.37 27.01
CA THR A 85 15.71 4.63 25.98
C THR A 85 15.94 3.39 25.12
N GLN A 86 15.99 2.20 25.73
CA GLN A 86 16.05 0.92 25.04
C GLN A 86 14.76 0.67 24.23
N LEU A 87 13.60 0.97 24.81
CA LEU A 87 12.31 0.91 24.11
C LEU A 87 12.32 1.80 22.86
N ALA A 88 12.74 3.06 22.98
CA ALA A 88 12.85 4.01 21.87
C ALA A 88 13.81 3.51 20.77
N THR A 89 14.96 2.97 21.18
CA THR A 89 15.97 2.41 20.27
C THR A 89 15.39 1.24 19.48
N ARG A 90 14.70 0.31 20.15
CA ARG A 90 14.06 -0.85 19.51
C ARG A 90 12.93 -0.43 18.57
N ALA A 91 12.10 0.51 19.01
CA ALA A 91 11.03 1.07 18.20
C ALA A 91 11.53 1.72 16.90
N GLY A 92 12.78 2.21 16.89
CA GLY A 92 13.44 2.74 15.71
C GLY A 92 14.17 1.71 14.84
N THR A 93 14.24 0.43 15.22
CA THR A 93 14.93 -0.59 14.40
C THR A 93 14.17 -0.89 13.11
N ARG A 94 14.89 -1.26 12.04
CA ARG A 94 14.28 -1.54 10.73
C ARG A 94 13.22 -2.64 10.79
N ALA A 95 13.50 -3.76 11.45
CA ALA A 95 12.55 -4.87 11.55
C ALA A 95 11.25 -4.47 12.26
N SER A 96 11.38 -3.69 13.34
CA SER A 96 10.26 -3.24 14.14
C SER A 96 9.43 -2.17 13.41
N VAL A 97 10.09 -1.24 12.70
CA VAL A 97 9.43 -0.21 11.89
C VAL A 97 8.69 -0.83 10.69
N VAL A 98 9.31 -1.80 9.99
CA VAL A 98 8.64 -2.50 8.87
C VAL A 98 7.35 -3.15 9.36
N ARG A 99 7.40 -3.87 10.49
CA ARG A 99 6.19 -4.46 11.10
C ARG A 99 5.16 -3.39 11.43
N ALA A 100 5.56 -2.28 12.06
CA ALA A 100 4.62 -1.21 12.40
C ALA A 100 3.96 -0.61 11.14
N LEU A 101 4.73 -0.34 10.09
CA LEU A 101 4.21 0.16 8.80
C LEU A 101 3.23 -0.84 8.15
N GLU A 102 3.50 -2.15 8.22
CA GLU A 102 2.61 -3.21 7.72
C GLU A 102 1.26 -3.27 8.46
N HIS A 103 1.18 -2.71 9.67
CA HIS A 103 -0.05 -2.71 10.48
C HIS A 103 -0.85 -1.42 10.37
N LEU A 104 -0.34 -0.40 9.67
CA LEU A 104 -1.05 0.85 9.44
C LEU A 104 -2.23 0.64 8.49
N ASP A 105 -3.30 1.40 8.71
CA ASP A 105 -4.32 1.54 7.70
C ASP A 105 -3.82 2.40 6.52
N ARG A 106 -4.54 2.34 5.41
CA ARG A 106 -4.17 2.99 4.15
C ARG A 106 -3.94 4.49 4.33
N PHE A 107 -4.75 5.17 5.12
CA PHE A 107 -4.64 6.62 5.28
C PHE A 107 -3.50 7.01 6.21
N ALA A 108 -3.28 6.25 7.29
CA ALA A 108 -2.14 6.41 8.18
C ALA A 108 -0.82 6.14 7.43
N LEU A 109 -0.79 5.13 6.55
CA LEU A 109 0.35 4.86 5.66
C LEU A 109 0.57 6.03 4.69
N GLN A 110 -0.48 6.51 4.00
CA GLN A 110 -0.38 7.66 3.10
C GLN A 110 0.11 8.93 3.83
N THR A 111 -0.29 9.10 5.09
CA THR A 111 0.16 10.20 5.96
C THR A 111 1.65 10.07 6.29
N ALA A 112 2.12 8.86 6.63
CA ALA A 112 3.53 8.60 6.88
C ALA A 112 4.40 8.81 5.62
N GLU A 113 3.90 8.38 4.45
CA GLU A 113 4.55 8.60 3.15
C GLU A 113 4.62 10.09 2.79
N ALA A 114 3.55 10.85 3.04
CA ALA A 114 3.55 12.30 2.86
C ALA A 114 4.56 12.99 3.80
N LEU A 115 4.62 12.59 5.07
CA LEU A 115 5.64 13.05 6.01
C LEU A 115 7.08 12.71 5.56
N ALA A 116 7.28 11.53 4.95
CA ALA A 116 8.58 11.09 4.46
C ALA A 116 9.12 11.99 3.33
N VAL A 117 8.22 12.61 2.56
CA VAL A 117 8.59 13.55 1.48
C VAL A 117 8.53 15.03 1.89
N ALA A 118 7.95 15.34 3.04
CA ALA A 118 7.90 16.67 3.64
C ALA A 118 9.27 17.13 4.21
N PRO A 119 9.46 18.44 4.47
CA PRO A 119 10.60 18.94 5.24
C PRO A 119 10.72 18.26 6.62
N ASP A 120 11.91 18.24 7.20
CA ASP A 120 12.14 17.68 8.55
C ASP A 120 12.74 18.74 9.48
N PRO A 121 12.04 19.15 10.55
CA PRO A 121 10.68 18.74 10.94
C PRO A 121 9.59 19.32 10.02
N ALA A 122 8.44 18.65 9.94
CA ALA A 122 7.30 19.06 9.13
C ALA A 122 6.23 19.77 9.98
N PRO A 123 5.81 20.99 9.62
CA PRO A 123 4.58 21.58 10.15
C PRO A 123 3.32 20.83 9.69
N TYR A 124 2.27 20.85 10.51
CA TYR A 124 0.99 20.18 10.24
C TYR A 124 0.32 20.70 8.96
N ASP A 125 0.36 22.02 8.72
CA ASP A 125 -0.23 22.67 7.54
C ASP A 125 0.45 22.23 6.23
N ILE A 126 1.77 22.03 6.26
CA ILE A 126 2.52 21.48 5.12
C ILE A 126 2.10 20.03 4.86
N LEU A 127 1.97 19.20 5.90
CA LEU A 127 1.48 17.84 5.76
C LEU A 127 0.05 17.80 5.19
N LEU A 128 -0.84 18.64 5.72
CA LEU A 128 -2.20 18.75 5.23
C LEU A 128 -2.21 19.14 3.75
N SER A 129 -1.43 20.16 3.37
CA SER A 129 -1.30 20.61 1.97
C SER A 129 -0.74 19.53 1.04
N LEU A 130 0.13 18.65 1.52
CA LEU A 130 0.62 17.50 0.75
C LEU A 130 -0.46 16.44 0.50
N LEU A 131 -1.49 16.38 1.34
CA LEU A 131 -2.60 15.42 1.21
C LEU A 131 -3.79 16.01 0.43
N THR A 132 -4.13 17.27 0.67
CA THR A 132 -5.27 17.95 0.03
C THR A 132 -4.89 18.65 -1.28
N GLY A 133 -3.64 19.09 -1.40
CA GLY A 133 -3.18 20.02 -2.41
C GLY A 133 -3.26 21.48 -1.94
N ASP A 134 -2.92 22.40 -2.83
CA ASP A 134 -2.78 23.83 -2.50
C ASP A 134 -4.10 24.64 -2.53
N GLY A 135 -5.24 23.99 -2.76
CA GLY A 135 -6.56 24.66 -2.76
C GLY A 135 -6.73 25.72 -3.87
N LEU A 136 -5.92 25.69 -4.93
CA LEU A 136 -5.99 26.64 -6.06
C LEU A 136 -6.59 26.02 -7.34
N ASP A 137 -6.98 24.75 -7.27
CA ASP A 137 -7.35 23.90 -8.41
C ASP A 137 -8.74 23.29 -8.15
N ASP A 138 -9.70 24.19 -7.92
CA ASP A 138 -11.05 23.94 -7.38
C ASP A 138 -11.99 23.32 -8.41
N GLY A 139 -12.43 22.11 -8.13
CA GLY A 139 -13.62 21.51 -8.74
C GLY A 139 -14.44 20.89 -7.62
N GLU A 140 -15.77 21.00 -7.68
CA GLU A 140 -16.72 20.66 -6.60
C GLU A 140 -16.48 19.27 -5.96
N GLN A 141 -16.11 18.24 -6.74
CA GLN A 141 -15.81 16.90 -6.21
C GLN A 141 -14.53 16.80 -5.37
N ARG A 142 -13.63 17.79 -5.45
CA ARG A 142 -12.35 17.81 -4.72
C ARG A 142 -12.47 18.42 -3.33
N ASP A 143 -13.49 19.25 -3.11
CA ASP A 143 -13.72 19.91 -1.81
C ASP A 143 -14.19 18.90 -0.76
N ASP A 144 -15.01 17.92 -1.16
CA ASP A 144 -15.47 16.81 -0.29
C ASP A 144 -14.31 15.92 0.18
N VAL A 145 -13.38 15.60 -0.73
CA VAL A 145 -12.19 14.80 -0.40
C VAL A 145 -11.25 15.57 0.51
N GLY A 146 -11.06 16.87 0.25
CA GLY A 146 -10.29 17.76 1.11
C GLY A 146 -10.84 17.81 2.54
N ALA A 147 -12.16 18.00 2.68
CA ALA A 147 -12.84 17.99 3.97
C ALA A 147 -12.68 16.64 4.70
N ALA A 148 -12.82 15.51 3.98
CA ALA A 148 -12.62 14.18 4.55
C ALA A 148 -11.18 13.97 5.05
N VAL A 149 -10.18 14.42 4.28
CA VAL A 149 -8.77 14.40 4.68
C VAL A 149 -8.53 15.26 5.91
N THR A 150 -9.06 16.49 5.95
CA THR A 150 -8.95 17.39 7.11
C THR A 150 -9.55 16.78 8.37
N ALA A 151 -10.69 16.09 8.25
CA ALA A 151 -11.34 15.41 9.37
C ALA A 151 -10.56 14.16 9.84
N ALA A 152 -9.96 13.41 8.91
CA ALA A 152 -9.28 12.14 9.20
C ALA A 152 -7.83 12.31 9.68
N LEU A 153 -7.13 13.37 9.26
CA LEU A 153 -5.69 13.56 9.51
C LEU A 153 -5.30 13.55 11.00
N PRO A 154 -6.05 14.18 11.93
CA PRO A 154 -5.76 14.09 13.35
C PRO A 154 -5.75 12.66 13.88
N GLY A 155 -6.68 11.81 13.43
CA GLY A 155 -6.76 10.40 13.80
C GLY A 155 -5.56 9.61 13.28
N ALA A 156 -5.21 9.80 12.00
CA ALA A 156 -4.03 9.17 11.40
C ALA A 156 -2.72 9.55 12.14
N LEU A 157 -2.55 10.82 12.49
CA LEU A 157 -1.39 11.27 13.29
C LEU A 157 -1.41 10.70 14.70
N ALA A 158 -2.58 10.56 15.33
CA ALA A 158 -2.71 9.88 16.62
C ALA A 158 -2.23 8.43 16.52
N THR A 159 -2.67 7.67 15.51
CA THR A 159 -2.19 6.29 15.27
C THR A 159 -0.67 6.23 15.08
N LEU A 160 -0.10 7.13 14.26
CA LEU A 160 1.35 7.18 14.04
C LEU A 160 2.13 7.53 15.30
N ARG A 161 1.58 8.41 16.15
CA ARG A 161 2.14 8.74 17.47
C ARG A 161 2.01 7.56 18.42
N GLU A 162 0.86 6.91 18.52
CA GLU A 162 0.62 5.73 19.36
C GLU A 162 1.62 4.61 19.07
N GLN A 163 1.93 4.36 17.80
CA GLN A 163 2.91 3.34 17.37
C GLN A 163 4.39 3.81 17.44
N ALA A 164 4.64 5.01 17.96
CA ALA A 164 5.96 5.63 18.05
C ALA A 164 6.69 5.76 16.70
N LEU A 165 5.93 5.96 15.61
CA LEU A 165 6.45 6.25 14.28
C LEU A 165 6.62 7.75 14.04
N VAL A 166 5.80 8.57 14.70
CA VAL A 166 5.87 10.04 14.69
C VAL A 166 5.98 10.57 16.11
N TRP A 167 6.76 11.64 16.28
CA TRP A 167 6.89 12.38 17.54
C TRP A 167 7.05 13.88 17.28
N GLY A 168 6.94 14.68 18.34
CA GLY A 168 6.94 16.14 18.26
C GLY A 168 5.54 16.75 18.16
N GLU A 169 5.50 18.05 18.43
CA GLU A 169 4.30 18.89 18.35
C GLU A 169 3.86 19.12 16.90
N ASP A 170 2.65 19.63 16.70
CA ASP A 170 2.07 19.83 15.36
C ASP A 170 2.87 20.81 14.49
N GLU A 171 3.61 21.75 15.09
CA GLU A 171 4.52 22.64 14.35
C GLU A 171 5.83 21.98 13.93
N ARG A 172 6.16 20.83 14.52
CA ARG A 172 7.43 20.13 14.32
C ARG A 172 7.24 18.61 14.36
N LEU A 173 6.39 18.09 13.47
CA LEU A 173 6.20 16.66 13.30
C LEU A 173 7.49 16.02 12.79
N ARG A 174 7.90 14.93 13.44
CA ARG A 174 9.11 14.17 13.09
C ARG A 174 8.76 12.71 12.90
N LEU A 175 8.88 12.26 11.65
CA LEU A 175 8.88 10.85 11.32
C LEU A 175 10.18 10.22 11.81
N VAL A 176 10.11 9.03 12.42
CA VAL A 176 11.32 8.30 12.84
C VAL A 176 12.20 8.05 11.63
N ARG A 177 13.51 8.29 11.78
CA ARG A 177 14.51 8.24 10.70
C ARG A 177 14.39 6.98 9.84
N THR A 178 14.29 5.80 10.46
CA THR A 178 14.18 4.53 9.76
C THR A 178 12.91 4.43 8.91
N ALA A 179 11.77 4.96 9.38
CA ALA A 179 10.54 5.02 8.59
C ALA A 179 10.69 6.00 7.42
N ARG A 180 11.34 7.14 7.64
CA ARG A 180 11.68 8.07 6.55
C ARG A 180 12.57 7.40 5.50
N GLU A 181 13.61 6.68 5.89
CA GLU A 181 14.52 5.97 4.98
C GLU A 181 13.81 4.86 4.19
N LEU A 182 12.79 4.22 4.76
CA LEU A 182 11.98 3.19 4.10
C LEU A 182 10.98 3.76 3.09
N LEU A 183 10.36 4.90 3.41
CA LEU A 183 9.26 5.47 2.64
C LEU A 183 9.72 6.57 1.65
N ALA A 184 10.83 7.24 1.94
CA ALA A 184 11.34 8.31 1.11
C ALA A 184 11.87 7.76 -0.24
N PRO A 185 11.74 8.53 -1.34
CA PRO A 185 12.29 8.17 -2.62
C PRO A 185 13.80 7.89 -2.57
N SER A 186 14.23 6.78 -3.15
CA SER A 186 15.65 6.54 -3.42
C SER A 186 15.86 6.00 -4.84
N PRO A 187 17.09 6.02 -5.37
CA PRO A 187 17.40 5.41 -6.67
C PRO A 187 17.14 3.90 -6.71
N GLN A 188 17.22 3.23 -5.55
CA GLN A 188 17.06 1.77 -5.43
C GLN A 188 15.62 1.36 -5.08
N HIS A 189 14.86 2.26 -4.46
CA HIS A 189 13.47 2.03 -4.05
C HIS A 189 12.60 3.19 -4.56
N PRO A 190 11.77 2.97 -5.60
CA PRO A 190 10.81 3.97 -6.02
C PRO A 190 9.86 4.25 -4.85
N SER A 191 9.59 5.53 -4.58
CA SER A 191 8.68 5.86 -3.47
C SER A 191 7.26 5.37 -3.80
N PRO A 192 6.48 4.97 -2.79
CA PRO A 192 5.06 4.65 -2.97
C PRO A 192 4.25 5.80 -3.57
N THR A 193 4.68 7.04 -3.32
CA THR A 193 4.09 8.26 -3.89
C THR A 193 4.47 8.50 -5.37
N GLY A 194 5.42 7.75 -5.92
CA GLY A 194 6.00 7.99 -7.24
C GLY A 194 6.79 9.29 -7.37
N LEU A 195 7.10 9.98 -6.26
CA LEU A 195 7.98 11.15 -6.27
C LEU A 195 9.43 10.73 -6.40
N GLY A 196 10.22 11.59 -7.05
CA GLY A 196 11.67 11.46 -7.17
C GLY A 196 12.44 12.08 -5.99
N PRO A 197 13.79 12.07 -6.06
CA PRO A 197 14.65 12.83 -5.15
C PRO A 197 14.37 14.34 -5.25
N THR A 198 14.76 15.07 -4.22
CA THR A 198 14.77 16.55 -4.20
C THR A 198 15.73 17.10 -5.25
N VAL A 199 15.59 18.38 -5.61
CA VAL A 199 16.59 19.06 -6.46
C VAL A 199 17.99 18.95 -5.84
N ALA A 200 18.12 19.12 -4.53
CA ALA A 200 19.40 19.01 -3.84
C ALA A 200 20.05 17.63 -3.99
N GLU A 201 19.28 16.56 -3.80
CA GLU A 201 19.74 15.18 -3.97
C GLU A 201 20.08 14.87 -5.44
N ALA A 202 19.25 15.32 -6.38
CA ALA A 202 19.43 15.07 -7.81
C ALA A 202 20.58 15.88 -8.44
N THR A 203 20.99 16.98 -7.80
CA THR A 203 22.13 17.81 -8.22
C THR A 203 23.41 17.49 -7.43
N ALA A 204 23.35 16.56 -6.48
CA ALA A 204 24.53 16.13 -5.74
C ALA A 204 25.61 15.60 -6.70
N GLY A 205 26.79 16.21 -6.66
CA GLY A 205 27.90 15.86 -7.56
C GLY A 205 27.85 16.51 -8.95
N MET A 206 26.88 17.38 -9.23
CA MET A 206 26.86 18.18 -10.46
C MET A 206 27.93 19.28 -10.40
N SER A 207 28.54 19.60 -11.55
CA SER A 207 29.51 20.70 -11.61
C SER A 207 28.82 22.06 -11.41
N PRO A 208 29.46 23.02 -10.70
CA PRO A 208 28.90 24.36 -10.52
C PRO A 208 28.59 25.07 -11.85
N GLY A 209 29.45 24.89 -12.87
CA GLY A 209 29.22 25.45 -14.20
C GLY A 209 27.93 24.94 -14.85
N ARG A 210 27.61 23.64 -14.70
CA ARG A 210 26.35 23.10 -15.23
C ARG A 210 25.12 23.65 -14.49
N LEU A 211 25.22 23.85 -13.18
CA LEU A 211 24.15 24.50 -12.41
C LEU A 211 23.93 25.94 -12.88
N GLN A 212 24.99 26.69 -13.16
CA GLN A 212 24.89 28.05 -13.69
C GLN A 212 24.22 28.11 -15.06
N GLU A 213 24.55 27.18 -15.97
CA GLU A 213 23.88 27.04 -17.26
C GLU A 213 22.37 26.82 -17.09
N ILE A 214 21.99 25.94 -16.15
CA ILE A 214 20.58 25.64 -15.85
C ILE A 214 19.87 26.89 -15.30
N LEU A 215 20.46 27.58 -14.32
CA LEU A 215 19.90 28.81 -13.75
C LEU A 215 19.67 29.87 -14.83
N THR A 216 20.70 30.12 -15.64
CA THR A 216 20.65 31.14 -16.70
C THR A 216 19.57 30.80 -17.72
N THR A 217 19.48 29.54 -18.14
CA THR A 217 18.46 29.09 -19.11
C THR A 217 17.04 29.08 -18.53
N ALA A 218 16.91 28.89 -17.22
CA ALA A 218 15.64 29.01 -16.49
C ALA A 218 15.25 30.47 -16.18
N GLY A 219 16.07 31.46 -16.55
CA GLY A 219 15.81 32.88 -16.29
C GLY A 219 16.09 33.32 -14.85
N LEU A 220 16.96 32.58 -14.14
CA LEU A 220 17.42 32.90 -12.79
C LEU A 220 18.79 33.59 -12.83
N HIS A 221 19.10 34.36 -11.79
CA HIS A 221 20.44 34.93 -11.60
C HIS A 221 21.45 33.81 -11.34
N ALA A 222 22.53 33.78 -12.13
CA ALA A 222 23.62 32.83 -11.92
C ALA A 222 24.39 33.16 -10.62
N THR A 223 24.79 32.13 -9.89
CA THR A 223 25.64 32.24 -8.69
C THR A 223 26.76 31.21 -8.74
N HIS A 224 27.92 31.54 -8.17
CA HIS A 224 29.07 30.63 -8.05
C HIS A 224 28.96 29.68 -6.86
N ASP A 225 28.05 29.95 -5.91
CA ASP A 225 27.79 29.06 -4.78
C ASP A 225 26.76 27.98 -5.16
N PRO A 226 27.13 26.68 -5.16
CA PRO A 226 26.22 25.60 -5.51
C PRO A 226 25.02 25.47 -4.56
N VAL A 227 25.17 25.82 -3.28
CA VAL A 227 24.05 25.74 -2.31
C VAL A 227 22.99 26.77 -2.65
N SER A 228 23.39 28.03 -2.86
CA SER A 228 22.51 29.10 -3.32
C SER A 228 21.89 28.79 -4.69
N ALA A 229 22.64 28.17 -5.60
CA ALA A 229 22.13 27.77 -6.91
C ALA A 229 20.98 26.75 -6.80
N VAL A 230 21.19 25.70 -6.00
CA VAL A 230 20.17 24.67 -5.72
C VAL A 230 18.96 25.30 -5.04
N ALA A 231 19.17 26.16 -4.04
CA ALA A 231 18.09 26.86 -3.34
C ALA A 231 17.25 27.74 -4.28
N ALA A 232 17.90 28.47 -5.21
CA ALA A 232 17.21 29.28 -6.20
C ALA A 232 16.37 28.44 -7.17
N LEU A 233 16.89 27.28 -7.58
CA LEU A 233 16.16 26.35 -8.45
C LEU A 233 14.99 25.69 -7.73
N SER A 234 15.18 25.22 -6.50
CA SER A 234 14.08 24.72 -5.66
C SER A 234 13.01 25.78 -5.44
N ALA A 235 13.40 27.04 -5.16
CA ALA A 235 12.49 28.17 -4.98
C ALA A 235 11.70 28.49 -6.26
N LEU A 236 12.32 28.36 -7.45
CA LEU A 236 11.61 28.50 -8.71
C LEU A 236 10.49 27.45 -8.85
N PHE A 237 10.78 26.19 -8.51
CA PHE A 237 9.80 25.11 -8.65
C PHE A 237 8.67 25.16 -7.62
N THR A 238 8.94 25.69 -6.42
CA THR A 238 7.91 25.89 -5.40
C THR A 238 7.08 27.15 -5.63
N ASP A 239 7.60 28.17 -6.33
CA ASP A 239 6.85 29.37 -6.69
C ASP A 239 5.83 29.07 -7.80
N ARG A 240 4.54 29.22 -7.45
CA ARG A 240 3.42 28.95 -8.36
C ARG A 240 3.44 29.79 -9.62
N THR A 241 3.75 31.08 -9.50
CA THR A 241 3.65 32.03 -10.59
C THR A 241 4.83 31.88 -11.53
N ARG A 242 6.04 31.80 -10.99
CA ARG A 242 7.27 31.73 -11.79
C ARG A 242 7.43 30.40 -12.51
N MET A 243 7.12 29.29 -11.84
CA MET A 243 7.09 27.99 -12.49
C MET A 243 6.02 27.93 -13.58
N ALA A 244 4.88 28.60 -13.36
CA ALA A 244 3.84 28.68 -14.36
C ALA A 244 4.30 29.43 -15.62
N GLU A 245 4.92 30.59 -15.47
CA GLU A 245 5.52 31.35 -16.57
C GLU A 245 6.57 30.53 -17.33
N LEU A 246 7.39 29.74 -16.62
CA LEU A 246 8.34 28.83 -17.26
C LEU A 246 7.64 27.76 -18.11
N LEU A 247 6.62 27.09 -17.55
CA LEU A 247 5.87 26.04 -18.24
C LEU A 247 5.08 26.59 -19.45
N ASP A 248 4.68 27.85 -19.43
CA ASP A 248 4.02 28.53 -20.57
C ASP A 248 4.93 28.63 -21.81
N THR A 249 6.26 28.63 -21.60
CA THR A 249 7.25 28.62 -22.69
C THR A 249 7.59 27.22 -23.20
N ALA A 250 7.02 26.16 -22.59
CA ALA A 250 7.36 24.78 -22.90
C ALA A 250 6.73 24.28 -24.22
N PRO A 251 7.49 23.55 -25.07
CA PRO A 251 6.91 22.78 -26.17
C PRO A 251 5.88 21.76 -25.69
N VAL A 252 4.85 21.49 -26.49
CA VAL A 252 3.76 20.56 -26.14
C VAL A 252 4.30 19.14 -25.89
N GLU A 253 5.32 18.75 -26.63
CA GLU A 253 6.02 17.47 -26.51
C GLU A 253 6.76 17.37 -25.16
N ALA A 254 7.32 18.48 -24.66
CA ALA A 254 7.99 18.51 -23.36
C ALA A 254 6.97 18.34 -22.22
N LEU A 255 5.82 19.02 -22.31
CA LEU A 255 4.71 18.82 -21.37
C LEU A 255 4.19 17.38 -21.40
N SER A 256 4.19 16.74 -22.57
CA SER A 256 3.78 15.32 -22.72
C SER A 256 4.79 14.34 -22.10
N VAL A 257 6.08 14.71 -22.03
CA VAL A 257 7.07 13.94 -21.27
C VAL A 257 6.80 14.06 -19.78
N LEU A 258 6.55 15.29 -19.28
CA LEU A 258 6.25 15.53 -17.87
C LEU A 258 4.98 14.78 -17.42
N ASP A 259 3.89 14.82 -18.20
CA ASP A 259 2.63 14.13 -17.85
C ASP A 259 2.81 12.62 -17.58
N ARG A 260 3.73 11.97 -18.29
CA ARG A 260 4.06 10.55 -18.08
C ARG A 260 4.85 10.29 -16.79
N LEU A 261 5.70 11.23 -16.40
CA LEU A 261 6.57 11.11 -15.22
C LEU A 261 5.89 11.59 -13.94
N VAL A 262 4.89 12.48 -14.04
CA VAL A 262 4.26 13.11 -12.88
C VAL A 262 3.65 12.09 -11.92
N TRP A 263 2.93 11.07 -12.40
CA TRP A 263 2.36 10.00 -11.54
C TRP A 263 2.94 8.61 -11.85
N GLY A 264 3.87 8.53 -12.80
CA GLY A 264 4.59 7.30 -13.13
C GLY A 264 5.90 7.21 -12.36
N PRO A 265 6.81 6.30 -12.77
CA PRO A 265 8.18 6.31 -12.29
C PRO A 265 8.81 7.69 -12.57
N PRO A 266 9.46 8.31 -11.57
CA PRO A 266 10.04 9.64 -11.75
C PRO A 266 11.30 9.61 -12.63
N TYR A 267 11.80 8.41 -12.96
CA TYR A 267 12.98 8.18 -13.77
C TYR A 267 12.62 7.90 -15.23
N GLY A 268 13.45 8.37 -16.16
CA GLY A 268 13.37 8.06 -17.58
C GLY A 268 14.73 7.77 -18.18
N GLU A 269 14.79 6.84 -19.14
CA GLU A 269 15.99 6.58 -19.93
C GLU A 269 16.18 7.64 -21.02
N VAL A 270 17.42 8.06 -21.22
CA VAL A 270 17.80 9.11 -22.17
C VAL A 270 19.03 8.68 -22.96
N THR A 271 19.00 8.91 -24.27
CA THR A 271 20.13 8.70 -25.16
C THR A 271 21.19 9.79 -24.99
N PRO A 272 22.47 9.53 -25.32
CA PRO A 272 23.54 10.54 -25.23
C PRO A 272 23.23 11.84 -25.98
N ASN A 273 22.50 11.74 -27.10
CA ASN A 273 21.90 12.87 -27.79
C ASN A 273 20.38 12.89 -27.51
N PRO A 274 19.91 13.64 -26.51
CA PRO A 274 18.50 13.69 -26.15
C PRO A 274 17.68 14.35 -27.25
N THR A 275 16.43 13.94 -27.39
CA THR A 275 15.47 14.61 -28.28
C THR A 275 15.25 16.07 -27.84
N PRO A 276 14.87 16.99 -28.75
CA PRO A 276 14.67 18.40 -28.42
C PRO A 276 13.76 18.65 -27.20
N PRO A 277 12.64 17.92 -27.00
CA PRO A 277 11.79 18.09 -25.81
C PRO A 277 12.51 17.72 -24.50
N VAL A 278 13.28 16.62 -24.49
CA VAL A 278 14.03 16.18 -23.31
C VAL A 278 15.19 17.14 -23.03
N LYS A 279 15.87 17.61 -24.07
CA LYS A 279 16.93 18.63 -23.96
C LYS A 279 16.38 19.92 -23.32
N TRP A 280 15.24 20.41 -23.79
CA TRP A 280 14.59 21.61 -23.25
C TRP A 280 14.31 21.51 -21.75
N LEU A 281 13.82 20.34 -21.29
CA LEU A 281 13.55 20.06 -19.88
C LEU A 281 14.83 20.00 -19.05
N ARG A 282 15.89 19.37 -19.58
CA ARG A 282 17.20 19.25 -18.91
C ARG A 282 17.90 20.59 -18.75
N ASP A 283 17.81 21.44 -19.76
CA ASP A 283 18.48 22.74 -19.74
C ASP A 283 17.79 23.72 -18.76
N ARG A 284 16.56 23.45 -18.34
CA ARG A 284 15.81 24.23 -17.34
C ARG A 284 15.69 23.56 -15.97
N GLY A 285 16.38 22.44 -15.76
CA GLY A 285 16.37 21.70 -14.49
C GLY A 285 15.07 20.96 -14.17
N LEU A 286 14.12 20.90 -15.10
CA LEU A 286 12.86 20.15 -14.97
C LEU A 286 13.09 18.63 -15.08
N LEU A 287 14.21 18.22 -15.68
CA LEU A 287 14.74 16.87 -15.62
C LEU A 287 16.23 16.95 -15.29
N LEU A 288 16.65 16.26 -14.22
CA LEU A 288 18.02 16.27 -13.74
C LEU A 288 18.70 14.93 -14.05
N PRO A 289 19.98 14.92 -14.48
CA PRO A 289 20.70 13.69 -14.76
C PRO A 289 21.01 12.94 -13.46
N VAL A 290 20.72 11.64 -13.42
CA VAL A 290 21.14 10.75 -12.32
C VAL A 290 22.30 9.85 -12.75
N SER A 291 22.31 9.45 -14.03
CA SER A 291 23.42 8.75 -14.66
C SER A 291 23.62 9.25 -16.09
N THR A 292 24.59 8.69 -16.81
CA THR A 292 24.82 8.99 -18.24
C THR A 292 23.64 8.65 -19.14
N ARG A 293 22.73 7.77 -18.70
CA ARG A 293 21.56 7.31 -19.47
C ARG A 293 20.23 7.49 -18.76
N THR A 294 20.21 8.09 -17.57
CA THR A 294 18.97 8.26 -16.80
C THR A 294 18.80 9.69 -16.32
N VAL A 295 17.57 10.18 -16.43
CA VAL A 295 17.13 11.46 -15.87
C VAL A 295 16.02 11.23 -14.87
N VAL A 296 15.83 12.19 -13.99
CA VAL A 296 14.78 12.16 -12.97
C VAL A 296 14.02 13.48 -12.94
N LEU A 297 12.71 13.39 -12.70
CA LEU A 297 11.87 14.54 -12.36
C LEU A 297 12.06 14.85 -10.87
N PRO A 298 12.67 16.01 -10.50
CA PRO A 298 12.86 16.36 -9.10
C PRO A 298 11.52 16.57 -8.37
N ARG A 299 11.52 16.26 -7.08
CA ARG A 299 10.33 16.28 -6.21
C ARG A 299 9.57 17.60 -6.25
N GLU A 300 10.26 18.73 -6.18
CA GLU A 300 9.66 20.06 -6.15
C GLU A 300 8.90 20.35 -7.44
N ALA A 301 9.48 20.01 -8.59
CA ALA A 301 8.81 20.14 -9.89
C ALA A 301 7.63 19.17 -10.00
N ALA A 302 7.77 17.92 -9.53
CA ALA A 302 6.68 16.96 -9.51
C ALA A 302 5.51 17.43 -8.63
N LEU A 303 5.78 17.88 -7.39
CA LEU A 303 4.77 18.41 -6.47
C LEU A 303 4.06 19.62 -7.08
N HIS A 304 4.79 20.54 -7.73
CA HIS A 304 4.15 21.63 -8.45
C HIS A 304 3.15 21.11 -9.49
N LEU A 305 3.57 20.19 -10.36
CA LEU A 305 2.72 19.60 -11.40
C LEU A 305 1.54 18.79 -10.83
N ARG A 306 1.67 18.29 -9.60
CA ARG A 306 0.61 17.58 -8.86
C ARG A 306 -0.33 18.51 -8.07
N ALA A 307 -0.16 19.82 -8.18
CA ALA A 307 -0.85 20.83 -7.36
C ALA A 307 -0.58 20.67 -5.85
N GLY A 308 0.67 20.40 -5.48
CA GLY A 308 1.11 20.22 -4.09
C GLY A 308 0.90 18.82 -3.53
N ARG A 309 0.20 17.93 -4.23
CA ARG A 309 -0.17 16.62 -3.69
C ARG A 309 0.94 15.58 -3.76
N ALA A 310 1.18 14.88 -2.65
CA ALA A 310 2.01 13.68 -2.60
C ALA A 310 1.29 12.48 -3.25
N HIS A 311 0.00 12.33 -2.98
CA HIS A 311 -0.82 11.20 -3.45
C HIS A 311 -1.80 11.59 -4.56
N ARG A 312 -2.01 10.69 -5.51
CA ARG A 312 -2.96 10.92 -6.61
C ARG A 312 -4.41 10.85 -6.13
N VAL A 313 -4.67 9.89 -5.26
CA VAL A 313 -5.96 9.59 -4.67
C VAL A 313 -5.72 9.36 -3.18
N PRO A 314 -5.94 10.37 -2.31
CA PRO A 314 -5.96 10.12 -0.87
C PRO A 314 -7.19 9.28 -0.52
N GLU A 315 -7.03 8.35 0.42
CA GLU A 315 -8.07 7.43 0.87
C GLU A 315 -8.36 7.66 2.37
N PRO A 316 -8.92 8.81 2.76
CA PRO A 316 -9.13 9.19 4.17
C PRO A 316 -10.16 8.34 4.90
N ALA A 317 -10.94 7.55 4.16
CA ALA A 317 -11.99 6.72 4.70
C ALA A 317 -11.85 5.27 4.23
N PRO A 318 -12.28 4.32 5.09
CA PRO A 318 -12.64 2.97 4.69
C PRO A 318 -13.31 2.84 3.32
N PRO A 319 -12.99 1.80 2.52
CA PRO A 319 -13.96 1.35 1.54
C PRO A 319 -15.21 0.85 2.27
N VAL A 320 -16.38 1.29 1.83
CA VAL A 320 -17.65 0.86 2.42
C VAL A 320 -17.87 -0.62 2.11
N VAL A 321 -17.98 -1.45 3.14
CA VAL A 321 -18.37 -2.86 2.98
C VAL A 321 -19.88 -2.94 2.83
N THR A 322 -20.34 -3.37 1.65
CA THR A 322 -21.77 -3.51 1.34
C THR A 322 -22.16 -4.97 1.23
N ALA A 323 -23.32 -5.32 1.78
CA ALA A 323 -23.92 -6.63 1.57
C ALA A 323 -24.44 -6.74 0.14
N ALA A 324 -24.03 -7.76 -0.60
CA ALA A 324 -24.52 -8.07 -1.95
C ALA A 324 -25.96 -8.58 -1.94
N ALA A 325 -26.39 -9.22 -0.85
CA ALA A 325 -27.74 -9.70 -0.63
C ALA A 325 -27.99 -9.94 0.86
N GLU A 326 -29.21 -9.65 1.29
CA GLU A 326 -29.74 -10.10 2.58
C GLU A 326 -30.20 -11.54 2.47
N ARG A 327 -30.01 -12.32 3.54
CA ARG A 327 -30.46 -13.71 3.64
C ARG A 327 -31.23 -13.92 4.94
N ASP A 328 -32.13 -14.90 4.94
CA ASP A 328 -32.79 -15.32 6.18
C ASP A 328 -31.74 -15.85 7.18
N PRO A 329 -31.65 -15.29 8.41
CA PRO A 329 -30.72 -15.76 9.43
C PRO A 329 -30.86 -17.25 9.73
N GLN A 330 -32.08 -17.79 9.78
CA GLN A 330 -32.27 -19.22 10.07
C GLN A 330 -31.77 -20.12 8.93
N ALA A 331 -31.88 -19.67 7.69
CA ALA A 331 -31.31 -20.37 6.55
C ALA A 331 -29.78 -20.35 6.57
N VAL A 332 -29.17 -19.24 7.00
CA VAL A 332 -27.71 -19.14 7.19
C VAL A 332 -27.23 -20.04 8.32
N ASP A 333 -27.91 -20.07 9.45
CA ASP A 333 -27.55 -20.94 10.58
C ASP A 333 -27.62 -22.43 10.19
N ARG A 334 -28.68 -22.85 9.50
CA ARG A 334 -28.81 -24.22 8.97
C ARG A 334 -27.70 -24.55 7.97
N ALA A 335 -27.39 -23.63 7.06
CA ALA A 335 -26.31 -23.81 6.10
C ALA A 335 -24.93 -23.86 6.78
N ALA A 336 -24.71 -23.08 7.84
CA ALA A 336 -23.48 -23.11 8.64
C ALA A 336 -23.33 -24.46 9.37
N ALA A 337 -24.39 -24.94 10.02
CA ALA A 337 -24.41 -26.22 10.70
C ALA A 337 -24.13 -27.39 9.75
N GLY A 338 -24.78 -27.42 8.58
CA GLY A 338 -24.52 -28.44 7.56
C GLY A 338 -23.06 -28.45 7.08
N GLN A 339 -22.39 -27.29 7.10
CA GLN A 339 -21.02 -27.14 6.62
C GLN A 339 -19.99 -27.43 7.69
N ALA A 340 -20.30 -27.18 8.95
CA ALA A 340 -19.56 -27.73 10.07
C ALA A 340 -19.61 -29.27 10.03
N PHE A 341 -20.78 -29.86 9.78
CA PHE A 341 -20.90 -31.32 9.62
C PHE A 341 -20.03 -31.86 8.48
N THR A 342 -20.12 -31.28 7.27
CA THR A 342 -19.26 -31.67 6.14
C THR A 342 -17.77 -31.56 6.49
N ALA A 343 -17.35 -30.50 7.17
CA ALA A 343 -15.96 -30.33 7.59
C ALA A 343 -15.49 -31.47 8.50
N LEU A 344 -16.32 -31.87 9.47
CA LEU A 344 -16.01 -32.99 10.37
C LEU A 344 -15.88 -34.30 9.61
N SER A 345 -16.82 -34.59 8.70
CA SER A 345 -16.78 -35.79 7.86
C SER A 345 -15.52 -35.84 6.99
N THR A 346 -15.14 -34.72 6.36
CA THR A 346 -13.94 -34.67 5.50
C THR A 346 -12.66 -34.90 6.29
N VAL A 347 -12.53 -34.32 7.50
CA VAL A 347 -11.35 -34.57 8.35
C VAL A 347 -11.32 -36.02 8.84
N GLU A 348 -12.46 -36.58 9.22
CA GLU A 348 -12.56 -37.99 9.62
C GLU A 348 -12.17 -38.95 8.47
N GLU A 349 -12.62 -38.69 7.24
CA GLU A 349 -12.23 -39.45 6.05
C GLU A 349 -10.72 -39.34 5.76
N LEU A 350 -10.15 -38.14 5.91
CA LEU A 350 -8.71 -37.91 5.76
C LEU A 350 -7.90 -38.74 6.76
N LEU A 351 -8.30 -38.72 8.04
CA LEU A 351 -7.63 -39.49 9.09
C LEU A 351 -7.72 -41.00 8.81
N LYS A 352 -8.89 -41.50 8.41
CA LYS A 352 -9.08 -42.91 8.01
C LYS A 352 -8.19 -43.28 6.82
N LEU A 353 -8.09 -42.41 5.81
CA LEU A 353 -7.27 -42.63 4.62
C LEU A 353 -5.78 -42.78 4.97
N TRP A 354 -5.27 -41.95 5.88
CA TRP A 354 -3.85 -41.92 6.23
C TRP A 354 -3.47 -42.89 7.35
N ASN A 355 -4.44 -43.48 8.06
CA ASN A 355 -4.20 -44.54 9.04
C ASN A 355 -3.58 -45.81 8.42
N GLY A 356 -3.89 -46.11 7.15
CA GLY A 356 -3.41 -47.31 6.44
C GLY A 356 -2.00 -47.21 5.85
N GLY A 357 -1.18 -46.25 6.30
CA GLY A 357 0.14 -45.96 5.73
C GLY A 357 0.11 -44.66 4.93
N GLY A 358 0.23 -43.54 5.65
CA GLY A 358 0.18 -42.20 5.08
C GLY A 358 1.36 -41.84 4.16
N PRO A 359 1.32 -40.62 3.59
CA PRO A 359 2.26 -40.18 2.57
C PRO A 359 3.65 -39.90 3.15
N ALA A 360 4.69 -40.27 2.39
CA ALA A 360 6.08 -40.00 2.76
C ALA A 360 6.42 -38.51 2.66
N ILE A 361 7.32 -38.05 3.53
CA ILE A 361 7.77 -36.67 3.58
C ILE A 361 8.84 -36.42 2.50
N LEU A 362 8.75 -35.28 1.81
CA LEU A 362 9.77 -34.86 0.87
C LEU A 362 11.06 -34.47 1.59
N ARG A 363 12.22 -34.61 0.93
CA ARG A 363 13.51 -34.11 1.45
C ARG A 363 13.51 -32.63 1.81
N ALA A 364 12.70 -31.82 1.12
CA ALA A 364 12.54 -30.39 1.37
C ALA A 364 11.47 -30.08 2.44
N GLY A 365 10.89 -31.11 3.06
CA GLY A 365 9.71 -31.01 3.91
C GLY A 365 8.41 -30.99 3.11
N GLY A 366 7.32 -31.44 3.75
CA GLY A 366 5.99 -31.41 3.17
C GLY A 366 5.67 -32.59 2.25
N LEU A 367 4.56 -32.44 1.53
CA LEU A 367 3.88 -33.46 0.74
C LEU A 367 4.18 -33.29 -0.76
N SER A 368 4.31 -34.41 -1.50
CA SER A 368 4.43 -34.36 -2.96
C SER A 368 3.12 -33.96 -3.64
N VAL A 369 3.21 -33.31 -4.81
CA VAL A 369 2.03 -32.94 -5.64
C VAL A 369 1.20 -34.17 -6.01
N ARG A 370 1.84 -35.30 -6.29
CA ARG A 370 1.17 -36.57 -6.60
C ARG A 370 0.33 -37.06 -5.41
N GLU A 371 0.88 -36.98 -4.21
CA GLU A 371 0.19 -37.36 -2.98
C GLU A 371 -0.95 -36.41 -2.64
N LEU A 372 -0.79 -35.11 -2.90
CA LEU A 372 -1.87 -34.13 -2.72
C LEU A 372 -3.04 -34.46 -3.64
N LYS A 373 -2.75 -34.72 -4.91
CA LYS A 373 -3.76 -35.07 -5.93
C LYS A 373 -4.47 -36.37 -5.59
N ARG A 374 -3.75 -37.37 -5.09
CA ARG A 374 -4.31 -38.64 -4.61
C ARG A 374 -5.27 -38.41 -3.45
N THR A 375 -4.86 -37.61 -2.47
CA THR A 375 -5.68 -37.25 -1.31
C THR A 375 -6.93 -36.46 -1.74
N ALA A 376 -6.79 -35.50 -2.64
CA ALA A 376 -7.89 -34.71 -3.18
C ALA A 376 -8.92 -35.58 -3.91
N THR A 377 -8.46 -36.54 -4.71
CA THR A 377 -9.32 -37.50 -5.40
C THR A 377 -10.06 -38.41 -4.42
N ALA A 378 -9.39 -38.89 -3.37
CA ALA A 378 -9.99 -39.76 -2.36
C ALA A 378 -11.04 -39.05 -1.50
N LEU A 379 -10.86 -37.75 -1.24
CA LEU A 379 -11.81 -36.91 -0.49
C LEU A 379 -12.90 -36.26 -1.37
N ASP A 380 -12.89 -36.52 -2.69
CA ASP A 380 -13.79 -35.88 -3.68
C ASP A 380 -13.79 -34.34 -3.60
N VAL A 381 -12.60 -33.74 -3.49
CA VAL A 381 -12.42 -32.29 -3.46
C VAL A 381 -11.31 -31.83 -4.39
N THR A 382 -11.26 -30.53 -4.67
CA THR A 382 -10.14 -29.93 -5.43
C THR A 382 -8.83 -29.94 -4.62
N GLU A 383 -7.68 -29.94 -5.29
CA GLU A 383 -6.35 -29.91 -4.64
C GLU A 383 -6.19 -28.78 -3.60
N PRO A 384 -6.64 -27.52 -3.84
CA PRO A 384 -6.58 -26.47 -2.82
C PRO A 384 -7.42 -26.75 -1.57
N ILE A 385 -8.58 -27.39 -1.72
CA ILE A 385 -9.45 -27.76 -0.59
C ILE A 385 -8.83 -28.92 0.19
N ALA A 386 -8.24 -29.91 -0.49
CA ALA A 386 -7.51 -30.99 0.18
C ALA A 386 -6.32 -30.43 0.98
N ALA A 387 -5.55 -29.51 0.38
CA ALA A 387 -4.43 -28.85 1.05
C ALA A 387 -4.91 -28.10 2.30
N PHE A 388 -6.04 -27.39 2.24
CA PHE A 388 -6.64 -26.73 3.39
C PHE A 388 -6.95 -27.70 4.54
N TRP A 389 -7.61 -28.83 4.27
CA TRP A 389 -7.96 -29.80 5.30
C TRP A 389 -6.74 -30.52 5.90
N VAL A 390 -5.77 -30.87 5.07
CA VAL A 390 -4.50 -31.47 5.51
C VAL A 390 -3.74 -30.52 6.43
N GLU A 391 -3.62 -29.25 6.04
CA GLU A 391 -2.96 -28.21 6.85
C GLU A 391 -3.70 -27.93 8.15
N LEU A 392 -5.03 -27.92 8.12
CA LEU A 392 -5.84 -27.72 9.32
C LEU A 392 -5.74 -28.90 10.29
N ALA A 393 -5.77 -30.14 9.79
CA ALA A 393 -5.61 -31.33 10.61
C ALA A 393 -4.22 -31.40 11.26
N TYR A 394 -3.18 -30.99 10.52
CA TYR A 394 -1.83 -30.83 11.06
C TYR A 394 -1.76 -29.72 12.12
N ALA A 395 -2.33 -28.54 11.86
CA ALA A 395 -2.36 -27.44 12.84
C ALA A 395 -3.18 -27.75 14.09
N ALA A 396 -4.20 -28.61 13.98
CA ALA A 396 -4.99 -29.12 15.10
C ALA A 396 -4.30 -30.29 15.84
N GLY A 397 -3.09 -30.70 15.42
CA GLY A 397 -2.36 -31.80 16.05
C GLY A 397 -2.95 -33.19 15.78
N LEU A 398 -3.89 -33.32 14.84
CA LEU A 398 -4.51 -34.60 14.45
C LEU A 398 -3.62 -35.39 13.49
N LEU A 399 -2.74 -34.70 12.78
CA LEU A 399 -1.72 -35.28 11.91
C LEU A 399 -0.34 -34.83 12.38
N ALA A 400 0.63 -35.73 12.39
CA ALA A 400 2.04 -35.42 12.63
C ALA A 400 2.95 -36.34 11.81
N THR A 401 4.24 -36.10 11.89
CA THR A 401 5.27 -37.02 11.38
C THR A 401 5.40 -38.20 12.34
N ASP A 402 5.48 -39.43 11.83
CA ASP A 402 5.64 -40.65 12.65
C ASP A 402 7.03 -40.76 13.33
N GLY A 403 8.03 -40.02 12.84
CA GLY A 403 9.38 -39.98 13.40
C GLY A 403 10.20 -41.26 13.16
N GLU A 404 9.74 -42.12 12.26
CA GLU A 404 10.47 -43.32 11.85
C GLU A 404 11.55 -42.99 10.80
N SER A 405 12.40 -43.96 10.47
CA SER A 405 13.51 -43.75 9.51
C SER A 405 13.04 -43.35 8.10
N ASP A 406 11.83 -43.80 7.71
CA ASP A 406 11.13 -43.39 6.50
C ASP A 406 9.95 -42.49 6.88
N GLU A 407 10.25 -41.27 7.36
CA GLU A 407 9.24 -40.37 7.92
C GLU A 407 8.01 -40.22 7.01
N ARG A 408 6.84 -40.45 7.58
CA ARG A 408 5.53 -40.27 6.94
C ARG A 408 4.63 -39.41 7.79
N TYR A 409 3.65 -38.80 7.15
CA TYR A 409 2.54 -38.19 7.87
C TYR A 409 1.52 -39.26 8.25
N ALA A 410 1.12 -39.29 9.52
CA ALA A 410 0.15 -40.22 10.07
C ALA A 410 -0.79 -39.54 11.09
N PRO A 411 -1.98 -40.12 11.34
CA PRO A 411 -2.83 -39.71 12.45
C PRO A 411 -2.10 -39.85 13.80
N THR A 412 -2.32 -38.88 14.68
CA THR A 412 -1.75 -38.88 16.05
C THR A 412 -2.70 -39.57 17.04
N PRO A 413 -2.27 -39.90 18.26
CA PRO A 413 -3.18 -40.34 19.32
C PRO A 413 -4.30 -39.32 19.63
N ALA A 414 -4.03 -38.01 19.45
CA ALA A 414 -5.04 -36.97 19.59
C ALA A 414 -6.16 -37.08 18.54
N SER A 415 -5.93 -37.78 17.43
CA SER A 415 -6.96 -38.05 16.43
C SER A 415 -8.01 -39.04 16.94
N ASP A 416 -7.62 -40.06 17.72
CA ASP A 416 -8.55 -41.01 18.33
C ASP A 416 -9.39 -40.31 19.41
N GLU A 417 -8.73 -39.53 20.28
CA GLU A 417 -9.42 -38.71 21.29
C GLU A 417 -10.41 -37.73 20.63
N TRP A 418 -10.02 -37.12 19.51
CA TRP A 418 -10.88 -36.22 18.77
C TRP A 418 -12.10 -36.94 18.19
N LEU A 419 -11.98 -38.17 17.68
CA LEU A 419 -13.09 -38.95 17.14
C LEU A 419 -14.14 -39.30 18.20
N ASP A 420 -13.73 -39.48 19.45
CA ASP A 420 -14.61 -39.74 20.59
C ASP A 420 -15.40 -38.50 21.07
N LEU A 421 -15.00 -37.30 20.64
CA LEU A 421 -15.70 -36.06 21.02
C LEU A 421 -17.05 -35.90 20.32
N SER A 422 -17.96 -35.21 21.01
CA SER A 422 -19.21 -34.74 20.40
C SER A 422 -18.93 -33.80 19.21
N ALA A 423 -19.85 -33.74 18.25
CA ALA A 423 -19.68 -32.93 17.03
C ALA A 423 -19.33 -31.46 17.32
N GLN A 424 -19.92 -30.87 18.37
CA GLN A 424 -19.66 -29.47 18.74
C GLN A 424 -18.23 -29.27 19.25
N HIS A 425 -17.71 -30.22 20.05
CA HIS A 425 -16.34 -30.17 20.54
C HIS A 425 -15.33 -30.48 19.43
N ARG A 426 -15.62 -31.44 18.54
CA ARG A 426 -14.80 -31.68 17.35
C ARG A 426 -14.67 -30.44 16.48
N TRP A 427 -15.79 -29.75 16.24
CA TRP A 427 -15.82 -28.51 15.47
C TRP A 427 -15.05 -27.39 16.16
N THR A 428 -15.28 -27.21 17.47
CA THR A 428 -14.61 -26.19 18.28
C THR A 428 -13.10 -26.39 18.20
N HIS A 429 -12.60 -27.62 18.35
CA HIS A 429 -11.19 -27.96 18.26
C HIS A 429 -10.55 -27.50 16.95
N LEU A 430 -11.18 -27.82 15.81
CA LEU A 430 -10.71 -27.38 14.49
C LEU A 430 -10.75 -25.86 14.34
N ALA A 431 -11.84 -25.21 14.75
CA ALA A 431 -12.00 -23.76 14.62
C ALA A 431 -10.97 -22.99 15.49
N THR A 432 -10.72 -23.46 16.71
CA THR A 432 -9.76 -22.84 17.63
C THR A 432 -8.31 -23.13 17.25
N ALA A 433 -8.04 -24.22 16.52
CA ALA A 433 -6.72 -24.46 15.91
C ALA A 433 -6.49 -23.56 14.68
N TRP A 434 -7.52 -23.34 13.86
CA TRP A 434 -7.41 -22.52 12.65
C TRP A 434 -7.15 -21.04 12.95
N LEU A 435 -7.82 -20.46 13.95
CA LEU A 435 -7.76 -19.02 14.21
C LEU A 435 -6.34 -18.50 14.55
N PRO A 436 -5.55 -19.15 15.42
CA PRO A 436 -4.16 -18.75 15.71
C PRO A 436 -3.12 -19.37 14.78
N ALA A 437 -3.50 -20.28 13.87
CA ALA A 437 -2.52 -20.94 13.00
C ALA A 437 -1.77 -19.92 12.12
N THR A 438 -0.46 -20.07 11.97
CA THR A 438 0.32 -19.16 11.12
C THR A 438 0.41 -19.64 9.67
N ARG A 439 0.04 -20.89 9.41
CA ARG A 439 0.16 -21.53 8.09
C ARG A 439 -0.95 -21.07 7.13
N VAL A 440 -0.60 -20.85 5.86
CA VAL A 440 -1.51 -20.34 4.81
C VAL A 440 -1.67 -21.37 3.67
N PRO A 441 -2.64 -22.30 3.77
CA PRO A 441 -2.83 -23.38 2.78
C PRO A 441 -3.13 -22.89 1.35
N GLY A 442 -3.72 -21.70 1.20
CA GLY A 442 -4.08 -21.15 -0.11
C GLY A 442 -2.88 -20.84 -1.02
N LEU A 443 -1.65 -20.83 -0.49
CA LEU A 443 -0.43 -20.63 -1.27
C LEU A 443 0.12 -21.91 -1.90
N VAL A 444 -0.41 -23.08 -1.54
CA VAL A 444 0.03 -24.37 -2.08
C VAL A 444 -0.14 -24.38 -3.60
N GLY A 445 0.90 -24.82 -4.31
CA GLY A 445 0.98 -24.78 -5.78
C GLY A 445 1.50 -23.45 -6.35
N GLY A 446 1.62 -22.41 -5.53
CA GLY A 446 2.31 -21.16 -5.88
C GLY A 446 3.84 -21.31 -5.88
N GLN A 447 4.55 -20.21 -6.09
CA GLN A 447 6.02 -20.16 -6.09
C GLN A 447 6.55 -19.19 -5.04
N ASP A 448 7.69 -19.52 -4.43
CA ASP A 448 8.45 -18.60 -3.58
C ASP A 448 9.18 -17.52 -4.40
N ALA A 449 9.84 -16.58 -3.72
CA ALA A 449 10.64 -15.53 -4.35
C ALA A 449 11.83 -16.06 -5.19
N LYS A 450 12.19 -17.34 -5.04
CA LYS A 450 13.25 -18.04 -5.78
C LYS A 450 12.68 -18.95 -6.88
N GLY A 451 11.37 -18.91 -7.13
CA GLY A 451 10.67 -19.71 -8.14
C GLY A 451 10.43 -21.18 -7.76
N ARG A 452 10.63 -21.58 -6.50
CA ARG A 452 10.37 -22.94 -6.01
C ARG A 452 8.90 -23.11 -5.67
N ALA A 453 8.33 -24.26 -6.03
CA ALA A 453 6.93 -24.55 -5.73
C ALA A 453 6.69 -24.73 -4.22
N LEU A 454 5.56 -24.20 -3.74
CA LEU A 454 5.12 -24.31 -2.35
C LEU A 454 4.31 -25.60 -2.16
N SER A 455 4.85 -26.53 -1.38
CA SER A 455 4.21 -27.81 -1.05
C SER A 455 3.32 -27.71 0.18
N ALA A 456 2.22 -28.47 0.21
CA ALA A 456 1.44 -28.70 1.43
C ALA A 456 2.32 -29.34 2.51
N LEU A 457 2.08 -28.98 3.78
CA LEU A 457 2.87 -29.30 4.97
C LEU A 457 4.34 -28.82 4.91
N GLY A 458 4.70 -27.99 3.93
CA GLY A 458 6.03 -27.40 3.82
C GLY A 458 6.26 -26.25 4.80
N PRO A 459 7.51 -25.98 5.22
CA PRO A 459 7.83 -24.87 6.13
C PRO A 459 7.53 -23.49 5.51
N GLU A 460 7.61 -23.40 4.18
CA GLU A 460 7.44 -22.15 3.41
C GLU A 460 6.00 -21.59 3.41
N LEU A 461 5.05 -22.25 4.07
CA LEU A 461 3.65 -21.78 4.21
C LEU A 461 3.40 -20.95 5.48
N ASP A 462 4.37 -20.88 6.38
CA ASP A 462 4.26 -20.15 7.64
C ASP A 462 4.29 -18.62 7.42
N ARG A 463 3.25 -17.91 7.86
CA ARG A 463 3.13 -16.45 7.80
C ARG A 463 2.67 -15.95 9.17
N SER A 464 3.55 -15.28 9.90
CA SER A 464 3.26 -14.76 11.24
C SER A 464 2.07 -13.79 11.29
N ALA A 465 1.73 -13.11 10.18
CA ALA A 465 0.61 -12.19 10.09
C ALA A 465 -0.76 -12.88 9.85
N ALA A 466 -0.79 -14.17 9.51
CA ALA A 466 -2.02 -14.86 9.14
C ALA A 466 -3.12 -14.85 10.24
N PRO A 467 -2.80 -15.04 11.54
CA PRO A 467 -3.80 -14.98 12.61
C PRO A 467 -4.50 -13.61 12.68
N ASP A 468 -3.73 -12.53 12.54
CA ASP A 468 -4.27 -11.17 12.64
C ASP A 468 -5.16 -10.83 11.44
N VAL A 469 -4.75 -11.25 10.24
CA VAL A 469 -5.59 -11.12 9.03
C VAL A 469 -6.91 -11.87 9.19
N ARG A 470 -6.90 -13.11 9.71
CA ARG A 470 -8.13 -13.88 9.95
C ARG A 470 -9.07 -13.17 10.92
N ARG A 471 -8.54 -12.71 12.06
CA ARG A 471 -9.34 -11.98 13.05
C ARG A 471 -9.94 -10.69 12.47
N ARG A 472 -9.15 -9.93 11.70
CA ARG A 472 -9.62 -8.70 11.03
C ARG A 472 -10.77 -9.00 10.05
N VAL A 473 -10.60 -10.02 9.20
CA VAL A 473 -11.64 -10.44 8.25
C VAL A 473 -12.92 -10.87 8.99
N LEU A 474 -12.80 -11.66 10.06
CA LEU A 474 -13.95 -12.08 10.86
C LEU A 474 -14.62 -10.90 11.58
N ALA A 475 -13.86 -9.93 12.08
CA ALA A 475 -14.40 -8.72 12.70
C ALA A 475 -15.20 -7.89 11.68
N LEU A 476 -14.65 -7.70 10.47
CA LEU A 476 -15.36 -7.03 9.38
C LEU A 476 -16.64 -7.78 8.99
N PHE A 477 -16.62 -9.12 8.99
CA PHE A 477 -17.83 -9.91 8.76
C PHE A 477 -18.87 -9.76 9.89
N ALA A 478 -18.42 -9.58 11.13
CA ALA A 478 -19.30 -9.40 12.29
C ALA A 478 -19.97 -8.01 12.32
N GLU A 479 -19.38 -7.00 11.65
CA GLU A 479 -19.97 -5.66 11.50
C GLU A 479 -21.14 -5.62 10.50
N LEU A 480 -21.22 -6.61 9.61
CA LEU A 480 -22.30 -6.66 8.63
C LEU A 480 -23.62 -7.14 9.27
N PRO A 481 -24.79 -6.65 8.80
CA PRO A 481 -26.09 -7.15 9.25
C PRO A 481 -26.17 -8.67 9.14
N ARG A 482 -26.84 -9.34 10.09
CA ARG A 482 -26.93 -10.82 10.12
C ARG A 482 -27.31 -11.34 8.74
N ALA A 483 -26.50 -12.29 8.23
CA ALA A 483 -26.67 -12.99 6.95
C ALA A 483 -26.34 -12.20 5.64
N PRO A 484 -25.15 -11.58 5.50
CA PRO A 484 -24.75 -10.92 4.26
C PRO A 484 -23.91 -11.85 3.37
N ARG A 485 -24.11 -11.79 2.05
CA ARG A 485 -23.08 -12.22 1.08
C ARG A 485 -22.25 -11.00 0.71
N PRO A 486 -20.94 -10.90 0.96
CA PRO A 486 -20.16 -9.74 0.51
C PRO A 486 -20.09 -9.69 -1.03
N THR A 487 -20.12 -8.49 -1.62
CA THR A 487 -19.83 -8.34 -3.05
C THR A 487 -18.35 -8.64 -3.31
N ARG A 488 -18.08 -9.57 -4.23
CA ARG A 488 -16.72 -9.83 -4.75
C ARG A 488 -16.37 -8.74 -5.77
N ARG A 489 -15.99 -7.55 -5.29
CA ARG A 489 -15.48 -6.50 -6.18
C ARG A 489 -14.00 -6.81 -6.42
N ARG A 490 -13.62 -7.07 -7.69
CA ARG A 490 -12.21 -7.06 -8.08
C ARG A 490 -11.70 -5.63 -7.85
N CYS A 491 -10.57 -5.46 -7.15
CA CYS A 491 -9.97 -4.14 -6.95
C CYS A 491 -9.46 -3.49 -8.25
N CYS A 492 -9.43 -4.23 -9.35
CA CYS A 492 -8.93 -3.76 -10.65
C CYS A 492 -10.00 -3.14 -11.56
N ASP A 493 -10.45 -1.92 -11.28
CA ASP A 493 -11.00 -1.02 -12.33
C ASP A 493 -10.20 0.29 -12.48
N GLY A 494 -9.06 0.44 -11.77
CA GLY A 494 -8.21 1.65 -11.82
C GLY A 494 -6.82 1.49 -12.44
N CYS A 495 -6.29 0.25 -12.56
CA CYS A 495 -4.88 0.00 -12.90
C CYS A 495 -4.64 -0.49 -14.34
N ALA A 496 -5.62 -0.37 -15.25
CA ALA A 496 -5.44 -0.68 -16.67
C ALA A 496 -4.69 0.45 -17.40
N GLY A 497 -3.42 0.64 -17.04
CA GLY A 497 -2.54 1.63 -17.66
C GLY A 497 -1.08 1.41 -17.26
N ASN A 498 -0.39 0.59 -18.04
CA ASN A 498 1.06 0.31 -18.00
C ASN A 498 1.59 -0.64 -16.92
N ALA A 499 1.44 -1.95 -17.18
CA ALA A 499 2.53 -2.90 -17.00
C ALA A 499 2.38 -4.01 -18.06
N ARG A 500 3.12 -3.88 -19.16
CA ARG A 500 3.39 -5.02 -20.05
C ARG A 500 4.44 -5.88 -19.35
N CYS A 501 4.00 -6.79 -18.49
CA CYS A 501 4.84 -7.90 -18.04
C CYS A 501 4.78 -8.97 -19.13
N GLY A 502 5.75 -8.96 -20.02
CA GLY A 502 5.96 -10.01 -21.00
C GLY A 502 6.59 -11.22 -20.31
N VAL A 503 5.82 -12.30 -20.17
CA VAL A 503 6.36 -13.65 -20.01
C VAL A 503 5.88 -14.45 -21.23
N PRO A 504 6.78 -15.06 -22.01
CA PRO A 504 6.40 -15.77 -23.22
C PRO A 504 5.58 -17.02 -22.87
N ARG A 505 4.43 -17.20 -23.53
CA ARG A 505 3.67 -18.45 -23.48
C ARG A 505 4.55 -19.58 -24.03
N PRO A 506 4.65 -20.75 -23.37
CA PRO A 506 5.24 -21.92 -24.00
C PRO A 506 4.32 -22.39 -25.13
N GLN A 507 4.84 -22.41 -26.35
CA GLN A 507 4.20 -23.08 -27.48
C GLN A 507 4.12 -24.57 -27.20
N GLU A 508 2.93 -25.13 -27.30
CA GLU A 508 2.68 -26.57 -27.39
C GLU A 508 3.52 -27.16 -28.53
N ARG A 509 4.41 -28.10 -28.19
CA ARG A 509 5.10 -28.95 -29.15
C ARG A 509 4.25 -30.20 -29.38
N ALA A 510 3.74 -30.36 -30.60
CA ALA A 510 3.31 -31.64 -31.14
C ALA A 510 4.51 -32.40 -31.75
N PRO A 511 4.46 -33.74 -31.88
CA PRO A 511 5.65 -34.59 -31.92
C PRO A 511 6.30 -34.70 -33.31
N THR A 512 7.58 -35.08 -33.24
CA THR A 512 8.59 -35.34 -34.26
C THR A 512 8.26 -36.42 -35.30
N SER A 513 8.62 -36.15 -36.56
CA SER A 513 9.08 -37.13 -37.55
C SER A 513 10.21 -36.53 -38.41
N ALA A 514 11.30 -37.28 -38.58
CA ALA A 514 12.56 -36.91 -39.26
C ALA A 514 12.53 -37.22 -40.80
N PRO A 515 13.66 -37.17 -41.55
CA PRO A 515 14.42 -35.98 -41.97
C PRO A 515 14.58 -35.89 -43.52
N GLY A 516 14.93 -34.70 -44.04
CA GLY A 516 15.34 -34.50 -45.44
C GLY A 516 16.04 -33.15 -45.65
N SER A 517 17.27 -33.19 -46.18
CA SER A 517 18.28 -32.12 -46.25
C SER A 517 18.04 -31.07 -47.39
N PRO A 518 19.01 -30.18 -47.74
CA PRO A 518 18.97 -28.75 -47.39
C PRO A 518 19.00 -27.81 -48.61
N CYS A 519 18.56 -26.54 -48.49
CA CYS A 519 19.03 -25.43 -49.33
C CYS A 519 18.51 -24.06 -48.85
N GLY A 520 19.35 -23.02 -48.96
CA GLY A 520 18.89 -21.66 -49.28
C GLY A 520 19.07 -20.57 -48.22
N ARG A 521 20.09 -19.73 -48.42
CA ARG A 521 20.36 -18.45 -47.73
C ARG A 521 19.25 -17.43 -47.99
N SER A 522 18.99 -16.52 -47.05
CA SER A 522 19.21 -15.06 -47.22
C SER A 522 18.63 -14.23 -46.08
N THR A 523 19.24 -13.07 -45.90
CA THR A 523 19.16 -12.10 -44.81
C THR A 523 18.25 -10.92 -45.17
N ARG A 524 17.76 -10.22 -44.12
CA ARG A 524 17.39 -8.78 -44.02
C ARG A 524 15.91 -8.35 -44.19
N PRO A 525 15.51 -7.19 -43.58
CA PRO A 525 14.48 -7.15 -42.55
C PRO A 525 13.24 -6.33 -42.93
N SER A 526 12.11 -6.58 -42.24
CA SER A 526 10.84 -5.88 -42.46
C SER A 526 10.64 -4.69 -41.52
N SER A 527 10.42 -3.54 -42.17
CA SER A 527 9.81 -2.33 -41.64
C SER A 527 8.40 -2.58 -41.09
N TRP A 528 8.04 -1.94 -39.98
CA TRP A 528 6.64 -1.84 -39.53
C TRP A 528 6.26 -0.39 -39.26
N GLY A 529 5.34 0.10 -40.08
CA GLY A 529 4.63 1.36 -39.90
C GLY A 529 3.42 1.21 -38.98
N SER A 530 3.19 2.27 -38.21
CA SER A 530 1.92 2.90 -37.80
C SER A 530 0.64 2.06 -37.71
N ARG A 531 0.05 1.99 -36.50
CA ARG A 531 -1.35 2.40 -36.18
C ARG A 531 -1.70 2.05 -34.72
N ALA A 532 -1.88 3.06 -33.86
CA ALA A 532 -2.76 2.99 -32.68
C ALA A 532 -3.03 4.38 -32.08
N GLY A 533 -4.28 4.86 -32.22
CA GLY A 533 -5.04 5.67 -31.26
C GLY A 533 -4.39 6.88 -30.60
N ALA A 534 -4.40 8.04 -31.28
CA ALA A 534 -4.17 9.34 -30.68
C ALA A 534 -5.30 9.69 -29.68
N ARG A 535 -5.10 9.46 -28.38
CA ARG A 535 -5.82 10.18 -27.32
C ARG A 535 -5.06 11.47 -26.99
N CYS A 536 -5.80 12.56 -27.04
CA CYS A 536 -5.34 13.93 -27.22
C CYS A 536 -4.54 14.51 -26.02
N PRO A 537 -3.36 15.15 -26.22
CA PRO A 537 -2.56 15.83 -25.18
C PRO A 537 -3.16 17.18 -24.68
N ARG A 538 -4.47 17.38 -24.88
CA ARG A 538 -5.15 18.68 -24.66
C ARG A 538 -5.62 18.91 -23.23
N ARG A 539 -5.55 17.94 -22.30
CA ARG A 539 -6.13 18.08 -20.94
C ARG A 539 -5.33 19.03 -20.05
N LEU A 540 -4.02 18.87 -19.93
CA LEU A 540 -3.17 19.78 -19.16
C LEU A 540 -3.22 21.19 -19.75
N ALA A 541 -2.94 21.35 -21.05
CA ALA A 541 -3.02 22.67 -21.70
C ALA A 541 -4.41 23.33 -21.61
N ARG A 542 -5.51 22.58 -21.52
CA ARG A 542 -6.87 23.13 -21.33
C ARG A 542 -7.20 23.45 -19.87
N CYS A 543 -6.84 22.60 -18.91
CA CYS A 543 -6.99 22.93 -17.48
C CYS A 543 -6.17 24.18 -17.13
N TRP A 544 -4.94 24.24 -17.64
CA TRP A 544 -4.01 25.32 -17.42
C TRP A 544 -4.46 26.64 -18.08
N ARG A 545 -4.92 26.59 -19.34
CA ARG A 545 -5.54 27.78 -20.00
C ARG A 545 -6.90 28.17 -19.38
N ARG A 546 -7.64 27.24 -18.77
CA ARG A 546 -8.90 27.53 -18.04
C ARG A 546 -8.63 28.23 -16.71
N ALA A 547 -7.61 27.82 -15.97
CA ALA A 547 -7.17 28.49 -14.75
C ALA A 547 -6.83 29.98 -15.00
N ARG A 548 -6.18 30.27 -16.16
CA ARG A 548 -5.88 31.65 -16.58
C ARG A 548 -7.13 32.50 -16.91
N ARG A 549 -8.21 31.90 -17.44
CA ARG A 549 -9.45 32.64 -17.73
C ARG A 549 -10.17 33.11 -16.47
N ARG A 550 -9.99 32.41 -15.34
CA ARG A 550 -10.60 32.78 -14.05
C ARG A 550 -9.81 33.83 -13.25
N ARG A 551 -8.57 34.16 -13.66
CA ARG A 551 -7.68 35.12 -12.96
C ARG A 551 -7.67 36.55 -13.51
N ARG A 552 -8.62 36.96 -14.36
CA ARG A 552 -8.76 38.38 -14.72
C ARG A 552 -9.57 39.11 -13.63
N PRO A 553 -9.05 40.17 -12.99
CA PRO A 553 -9.85 40.99 -12.10
C PRO A 553 -10.91 41.72 -12.93
N PHE A 554 -12.17 41.43 -12.66
CA PHE A 554 -13.30 42.14 -13.27
C PHE A 554 -13.46 43.46 -12.50
N TRP A 555 -12.87 44.54 -13.02
CA TRP A 555 -13.21 45.90 -12.57
C TRP A 555 -14.63 46.25 -13.09
N PRO A 556 -15.52 46.81 -12.25
CA PRO A 556 -16.87 47.15 -12.68
C PRO A 556 -16.86 48.46 -13.49
N PRO A 557 -17.71 48.61 -14.53
CA PRO A 557 -17.91 49.91 -15.14
C PRO A 557 -18.84 50.76 -14.26
N SER A 558 -18.42 52.01 -14.06
CA SER A 558 -19.16 53.09 -13.42
C SER A 558 -20.56 53.26 -14.04
N CYS A 559 -21.60 53.21 -13.22
CA CYS A 559 -22.96 53.64 -13.61
C CYS A 559 -23.14 55.14 -13.32
N PRO A 560 -23.69 55.94 -14.24
CA PRO A 560 -24.24 57.25 -13.90
C PRO A 560 -25.70 57.12 -13.46
N ASN A 561 -26.02 57.87 -12.39
CA ASN A 561 -27.35 58.17 -11.85
C ASN A 561 -28.41 58.45 -12.92
N ARG A 562 -29.62 57.86 -12.76
CA ARG A 562 -30.89 58.64 -12.74
C ARG A 562 -32.16 57.81 -12.45
N TRP A 563 -33.00 58.43 -11.61
CA TRP A 563 -34.45 58.24 -11.36
C TRP A 563 -34.92 57.26 -10.26
N THR A 564 -35.13 57.90 -9.10
CA THR A 564 -36.21 57.71 -8.14
C THR A 564 -37.58 57.43 -8.78
N THR A 565 -38.40 56.55 -8.19
CA THR A 565 -39.55 56.85 -7.31
C THR A 565 -40.61 55.74 -7.39
N SER A 566 -41.20 55.44 -6.23
CA SER A 566 -42.56 54.94 -5.98
C SER A 566 -42.77 53.44 -5.77
N CYS A 567 -43.03 53.16 -4.49
CA CYS A 567 -43.73 52.04 -3.92
C CYS A 567 -45.24 52.20 -4.16
N SER A 568 -45.98 51.16 -4.59
CA SER A 568 -47.31 50.83 -4.03
C SER A 568 -47.90 49.51 -4.57
N ARG A 569 -48.25 48.63 -3.62
CA ARG A 569 -49.47 47.80 -3.46
C ARG A 569 -50.19 47.13 -4.65
N ARG A 570 -50.55 45.87 -4.38
CA ARG A 570 -51.64 45.01 -4.92
C ARG A 570 -51.42 44.61 -6.39
N THR A 571 -51.49 43.33 -6.78
CA THR A 571 -52.22 42.16 -6.29
C THR A 571 -51.46 40.91 -6.71
#